data_AF-A0A938RRD6-F1
#
_entry.id   AF-A0A938RRD6-F1
#
_cell.length_a   1.000
_cell.length_b   1.000
_cell.length_c   1.000
_cell.angle_alpha   90.00
_cell.angle_beta   90.00
_cell.angle_gamma   90.00
#
_symmetry.space_group_name_H-M   'P 1'
#
loop_
_entity.id
_entity.type
_entity.pdbx_description
1 polymer ?
#
loop_
_entity_poly.entity_id
_entity_poly.type
_entity_poly.pdbx_seq_one_letter_code
_entity_poly.pdbx_strand_id
1 'polypeptide(L)'
;MMTHKERILKAIRGEMADRIAFAPRLDLWHSANTLAGTLPPRYEESTPDQIARAEGWALHKINPEYQKPRKPEDNLHWALGILSYKEMVYGFRFSSDVDIEVKREGDRTRIHYHTPRGSVSTTIAYTEEMRRSGVSAFWVTEPVLKEGKDYPVVGYLFENLTLFPDAADFMKWRADIGEDGVAFSTATRAASPMNHIQKYFVDATDFYYHYHDYHREMQALSDSVGNFFDQIIDQIAASPAEVVFWGGNFDEMITYPSFFAKEIVPWIRKASERLGACGKYVSCHCDGEN
;
A
#
# COMPACT_ATOMS: atom_id res chain seq x y z
N MET A 1 11.23 -32.58 2.79
CA MET A 1 12.06 -31.49 2.22
C MET A 1 11.36 -30.20 2.59
N MET A 2 12.08 -29.11 2.93
CA MET A 2 11.39 -27.88 3.38
C MET A 2 10.54 -27.29 2.25
N THR A 3 9.40 -26.68 2.59
CA THR A 3 8.55 -25.97 1.65
C THR A 3 9.14 -24.59 1.30
N HIS A 4 8.61 -23.91 0.28
CA HIS A 4 9.03 -22.54 -0.01
C HIS A 4 8.63 -21.59 1.11
N LYS A 5 7.42 -21.79 1.65
CA LYS A 5 6.91 -21.06 2.81
C LYS A 5 7.83 -21.20 4.02
N GLU A 6 8.23 -22.41 4.40
CA GLU A 6 9.13 -22.66 5.51
C GLU A 6 10.47 -21.94 5.34
N ARG A 7 11.06 -21.97 4.14
CA ARG A 7 12.33 -21.26 3.86
C ARG A 7 12.20 -19.75 4.03
N ILE A 8 11.13 -19.15 3.51
CA ILE A 8 10.88 -17.71 3.64
C ILE A 8 10.71 -17.33 5.10
N LEU A 9 9.88 -18.07 5.85
CA LEU A 9 9.64 -17.77 7.26
C LEU A 9 10.88 -17.96 8.12
N LYS A 10 11.73 -18.95 7.82
CA LYS A 10 13.05 -19.09 8.45
C LYS A 10 13.95 -17.90 8.18
N ALA A 11 14.04 -17.45 6.92
CA ALA A 11 14.82 -16.28 6.56
C ALA A 11 14.35 -15.02 7.31
N ILE A 12 13.04 -14.81 7.41
CA ILE A 12 12.45 -13.70 8.19
C ILE A 12 12.84 -13.78 9.67
N ARG A 13 12.90 -14.99 10.25
CA ARG A 13 13.34 -15.21 11.64
C ARG A 13 14.85 -15.15 11.85
N GLY A 14 15.65 -14.97 10.79
CA GLY A 14 17.11 -15.07 10.88
C GLY A 14 17.61 -16.51 11.12
N GLU A 15 16.79 -17.51 10.82
CA GLU A 15 17.12 -18.94 10.95
C GLU A 15 17.71 -19.49 9.65
N MET A 16 18.58 -20.50 9.76
CA MET A 16 19.11 -21.22 8.60
C MET A 16 18.04 -22.12 7.97
N ALA A 17 17.79 -21.87 6.68
CA ALA A 17 17.05 -22.76 5.79
C ALA A 17 17.98 -23.80 5.14
N ASP A 18 17.40 -24.81 4.49
CA ASP A 18 18.15 -25.81 3.72
C ASP A 18 18.80 -25.24 2.43
N ARG A 19 18.28 -24.10 1.94
CA ARG A 19 18.85 -23.27 0.86
C ARG A 19 18.27 -21.87 0.90
N ILE A 20 18.85 -20.94 0.14
CA ILE A 20 18.35 -19.57 -0.03
C ILE A 20 16.89 -19.59 -0.51
N ALA A 21 16.03 -18.81 0.15
CA ALA A 21 14.68 -18.57 -0.32
C ALA A 21 14.73 -17.65 -1.55
N PHE A 22 14.44 -18.20 -2.74
CA PHE A 22 14.39 -17.44 -3.98
C PHE A 22 12.93 -17.23 -4.42
N ALA A 23 12.47 -15.99 -4.37
CA ALA A 23 11.11 -15.55 -4.71
C ALA A 23 11.18 -14.36 -5.69
N PRO A 24 11.47 -14.59 -6.99
CA PRO A 24 11.68 -13.52 -7.94
C PRO A 24 10.39 -12.75 -8.23
N ARG A 25 10.51 -11.43 -8.33
CA ARG A 25 9.42 -10.55 -8.76
C ARG A 25 9.23 -10.65 -10.28
N LEU A 26 8.44 -11.65 -10.72
CA LEU A 26 8.26 -11.98 -12.14
C LEU A 26 7.19 -11.14 -12.86
N ASP A 27 6.30 -10.43 -12.14
CA ASP A 27 5.20 -9.66 -12.73
C ASP A 27 5.69 -8.66 -13.78
N LEU A 28 6.74 -7.89 -13.47
CA LEU A 28 7.28 -6.88 -14.40
C LEU A 28 7.87 -7.49 -15.67
N TRP A 29 8.69 -8.53 -15.51
CA TRP A 29 9.29 -9.25 -16.64
C TRP A 29 8.21 -9.91 -17.50
N HIS A 30 7.23 -10.57 -16.87
CA HIS A 30 6.15 -11.25 -17.56
C HIS A 30 5.26 -10.29 -18.34
N SER A 31 4.83 -9.19 -17.72
CA SER A 31 4.02 -8.17 -18.40
C SER A 31 4.76 -7.54 -19.60
N ALA A 32 6.03 -7.17 -19.43
CA ALA A 32 6.82 -6.59 -20.52
C ALA A 32 6.98 -7.56 -21.70
N ASN A 33 7.33 -8.83 -21.44
CA ASN A 33 7.54 -9.82 -22.50
C ASN A 33 6.23 -10.30 -23.13
N THR A 34 5.12 -10.31 -22.39
CA THR A 34 3.79 -10.58 -22.94
C THR A 34 3.41 -9.50 -23.96
N LEU A 35 3.56 -8.23 -23.58
CA LEU A 35 3.25 -7.09 -24.46
C LEU A 35 4.17 -7.05 -25.70
N ALA A 36 5.44 -7.44 -25.54
CA ALA A 36 6.39 -7.50 -26.65
C ALA A 36 6.26 -8.77 -27.52
N GLY A 37 5.49 -9.78 -27.10
CA GLY A 37 5.42 -11.08 -27.78
C GLY A 37 6.74 -11.86 -27.71
N THR A 38 7.54 -11.67 -26.65
CA THR A 38 8.90 -12.23 -26.49
C THR A 38 9.00 -13.24 -25.34
N LEU A 39 7.87 -13.70 -24.80
CA LEU A 39 7.89 -14.77 -23.80
C LEU A 39 8.50 -16.05 -24.39
N PRO A 40 9.29 -16.82 -23.61
CA PRO A 40 9.75 -18.13 -24.05
C PRO A 40 8.56 -19.03 -24.45
N PRO A 41 8.64 -19.82 -25.54
CA PRO A 41 7.49 -20.59 -26.05
C PRO A 41 6.84 -21.52 -25.02
N ARG A 42 7.62 -22.08 -24.08
CA ARG A 42 7.09 -22.92 -22.99
C ARG A 42 6.21 -22.18 -21.96
N TYR A 43 6.21 -20.84 -21.99
CA TYR A 43 5.55 -19.96 -21.01
C TYR A 43 4.56 -18.98 -21.63
N GLU A 44 4.30 -19.08 -22.93
CA GLU A 44 3.44 -18.13 -23.67
C GLU A 44 2.03 -18.00 -23.06
N GLU A 45 1.46 -19.10 -22.56
CA GLU A 45 0.16 -19.13 -21.88
C GLU A 45 0.25 -19.22 -20.34
N SER A 46 1.45 -19.10 -19.78
CA SER A 46 1.67 -19.25 -18.34
C SER A 46 1.56 -17.92 -17.60
N THR A 47 0.95 -17.94 -16.43
CA THR A 47 1.00 -16.85 -15.45
C THR A 47 2.36 -16.80 -14.74
N PRO A 48 2.75 -15.67 -14.12
CA PRO A 48 3.97 -15.58 -13.32
C PRO A 48 4.09 -16.68 -12.25
N ASP A 49 2.98 -17.05 -11.60
CA ASP A 49 2.97 -18.10 -10.58
C ASP A 49 3.17 -19.49 -11.17
N GLN A 50 2.62 -19.77 -12.36
CA GLN A 50 2.85 -21.03 -13.07
C GLN A 50 4.32 -21.17 -13.50
N ILE A 51 4.94 -20.06 -13.95
CA ILE A 51 6.38 -20.04 -14.28
C ILE A 51 7.22 -20.30 -13.04
N ALA A 52 6.95 -19.60 -11.93
CA ALA A 52 7.66 -19.81 -10.67
C ALA A 52 7.56 -21.27 -10.19
N ARG A 53 6.37 -21.87 -10.24
CA ARG A 53 6.16 -23.29 -9.90
C ARG A 53 6.92 -24.24 -10.83
N ALA A 54 6.90 -23.98 -12.13
CA ALA A 54 7.61 -24.80 -13.12
C ALA A 54 9.13 -24.77 -12.92
N GLU A 55 9.68 -23.65 -12.48
CA GLU A 55 11.11 -23.47 -12.19
C GLU A 55 11.50 -23.85 -10.75
N GLY A 56 10.54 -24.26 -9.92
CA GLY A 56 10.78 -24.60 -8.51
C GLY A 56 11.20 -23.40 -7.65
N TRP A 57 10.68 -22.22 -7.97
CA TRP A 57 10.86 -20.97 -7.23
C TRP A 57 9.66 -20.69 -6.33
N ALA A 58 9.89 -19.91 -5.27
CA ALA A 58 8.81 -19.45 -4.42
C ALA A 58 7.98 -18.35 -5.12
N LEU A 59 6.71 -18.24 -4.74
CA LEU A 59 5.83 -17.18 -5.23
C LEU A 59 6.15 -15.85 -4.55
N HIS A 60 6.42 -14.81 -5.34
CA HIS A 60 6.58 -13.45 -4.82
C HIS A 60 5.22 -12.80 -4.56
N LYS A 61 4.84 -12.68 -3.28
CA LYS A 61 3.51 -12.22 -2.84
C LYS A 61 3.61 -11.13 -1.76
N ILE A 62 4.51 -10.16 -2.01
CA ILE A 62 4.78 -9.02 -1.11
C ILE A 62 4.00 -7.77 -1.55
N ASN A 63 4.05 -7.44 -2.85
CA ASN A 63 3.37 -6.27 -3.38
C ASN A 63 1.91 -6.59 -3.74
N PRO A 64 0.96 -5.68 -3.47
CA PRO A 64 -0.39 -5.76 -4.01
C PRO A 64 -0.39 -5.85 -5.54
N GLU A 65 -1.30 -6.65 -6.08
CA GLU A 65 -1.61 -6.63 -7.51
C GLU A 65 -2.50 -5.42 -7.84
N TYR A 66 -1.94 -4.19 -7.79
CA TYR A 66 -2.66 -2.91 -7.98
C TYR A 66 -3.51 -2.85 -9.26
N GLN A 67 -3.10 -3.59 -10.28
CA GLN A 67 -3.73 -3.65 -11.59
C GLN A 67 -4.85 -4.69 -11.71
N LYS A 68 -5.16 -5.41 -10.62
CA LYS A 68 -6.26 -6.38 -10.55
C LYS A 68 -7.24 -6.00 -9.43
N PRO A 69 -7.88 -4.82 -9.50
CA PRO A 69 -8.93 -4.48 -8.57
C PRO A 69 -10.09 -5.48 -8.71
N ARG A 70 -10.83 -5.74 -7.62
CA ARG A 70 -11.99 -6.64 -7.68
C ARG A 70 -13.15 -5.97 -8.39
N LYS A 71 -13.23 -4.65 -8.24
CA LYS A 71 -14.20 -3.77 -8.88
C LYS A 71 -13.58 -2.37 -9.07
N PRO A 72 -14.02 -1.57 -10.05
CA PRO A 72 -13.46 -0.24 -10.31
C PRO A 72 -13.45 0.68 -9.08
N GLU A 73 -14.38 0.49 -8.14
CA GLU A 73 -14.53 1.29 -6.93
C GLU A 73 -13.36 1.14 -5.95
N ASP A 74 -12.64 0.01 -6.01
CA ASP A 74 -11.51 -0.27 -5.11
C ASP A 74 -10.36 0.75 -5.25
N ASN A 75 -10.27 1.44 -6.39
CA ASN A 75 -9.23 2.41 -6.69
C ASN A 75 -9.66 3.87 -6.50
N LEU A 76 -10.92 4.13 -6.12
CA LEU A 76 -11.44 5.49 -6.03
C LEU A 76 -10.58 6.36 -5.10
N HIS A 77 -10.28 5.85 -3.90
CA HIS A 77 -9.62 6.63 -2.86
C HIS A 77 -8.08 6.55 -2.91
N TRP A 78 -7.51 6.17 -4.07
CA TRP A 78 -6.07 6.08 -4.27
C TRP A 78 -5.32 7.36 -3.89
N ALA A 79 -5.85 8.52 -4.27
CA ALA A 79 -5.24 9.82 -3.95
C ALA A 79 -5.29 10.18 -2.45
N LEU A 80 -6.10 9.46 -1.65
CA LEU A 80 -6.07 9.55 -0.19
C LEU A 80 -5.18 8.47 0.43
N GLY A 81 -4.54 7.60 -0.35
CA GLY A 81 -3.78 6.46 0.15
C GLY A 81 -4.65 5.40 0.84
N ILE A 82 -5.97 5.40 0.62
CA ILE A 82 -6.89 4.39 1.15
C ILE A 82 -7.05 3.32 0.06
N LEU A 83 -6.56 2.12 0.34
CA LEU A 83 -6.47 1.01 -0.60
C LEU A 83 -7.54 -0.05 -0.29
N SER A 84 -7.92 -0.83 -1.31
CA SER A 84 -8.96 -1.86 -1.22
C SER A 84 -8.65 -3.05 -2.13
N TYR A 85 -7.69 -3.90 -1.73
CA TYR A 85 -7.28 -5.05 -2.55
C TYR A 85 -7.47 -6.39 -1.83
N LYS A 86 -7.40 -7.49 -2.60
CA LYS A 86 -7.52 -8.87 -2.06
C LYS A 86 -6.44 -9.20 -1.04
N GLU A 87 -5.30 -8.51 -1.08
CA GLU A 87 -4.18 -8.67 -0.15
C GLU A 87 -4.45 -8.01 1.22
N MET A 88 -5.53 -7.25 1.36
CA MET A 88 -5.90 -6.59 2.61
C MET A 88 -6.81 -7.49 3.45
N VAL A 89 -6.77 -7.29 4.78
CA VAL A 89 -7.55 -8.07 5.76
C VAL A 89 -8.60 -7.22 6.48
N TYR A 90 -8.82 -6.00 6.00
CA TYR A 90 -9.83 -5.08 6.48
C TYR A 90 -10.43 -4.29 5.32
N GLY A 91 -11.69 -3.91 5.49
CA GLY A 91 -12.37 -2.92 4.68
C GLY A 91 -12.43 -1.58 5.40
N PHE A 92 -13.00 -0.59 4.73
CA PHE A 92 -13.21 0.74 5.30
C PHE A 92 -14.57 1.30 4.92
N ARG A 93 -15.05 2.26 5.72
CA ARG A 93 -16.26 3.02 5.45
C ARG A 93 -16.14 4.42 6.04
N PHE A 94 -16.48 5.43 5.26
CA PHE A 94 -16.67 6.80 5.76
C PHE A 94 -18.00 6.93 6.51
N SER A 95 -18.06 7.85 7.49
CA SER A 95 -19.33 8.25 8.12
C SER A 95 -20.38 8.67 7.09
N SER A 96 -21.66 8.54 7.42
CA SER A 96 -22.77 9.04 6.61
C SER A 96 -22.74 10.56 6.40
N ASP A 97 -21.97 11.30 7.20
CA ASP A 97 -21.77 12.74 7.05
C ASP A 97 -20.78 13.11 5.94
N VAL A 98 -20.14 12.11 5.31
CA VAL A 98 -19.25 12.30 4.16
C VAL A 98 -19.99 11.88 2.90
N ASP A 99 -20.39 12.86 2.09
CA ASP A 99 -20.94 12.61 0.77
C ASP A 99 -19.82 12.60 -0.29
N ILE A 100 -19.88 11.65 -1.22
CA ILE A 100 -18.80 11.36 -2.16
C ILE A 100 -19.37 11.38 -3.58
N GLU A 101 -18.98 12.40 -4.35
CA GLU A 101 -19.34 12.54 -5.76
C GLU A 101 -18.18 12.08 -6.65
N VAL A 102 -18.43 11.15 -7.57
CA VAL A 102 -17.42 10.62 -8.51
C VAL A 102 -17.72 11.10 -9.93
N LYS A 103 -16.76 11.78 -10.54
CA LYS A 103 -16.80 12.23 -11.95
C LYS A 103 -15.72 11.54 -12.76
N ARG A 104 -16.09 10.94 -13.88
CA ARG A 104 -15.17 10.25 -14.79
C ARG A 104 -15.17 10.94 -16.15
N GLU A 105 -13.99 11.36 -16.59
CA GLU A 105 -13.77 12.08 -17.84
C GLU A 105 -12.54 11.48 -18.55
N GLY A 106 -12.79 10.62 -19.55
CA GLY A 106 -11.72 9.87 -20.22
C GLY A 106 -10.93 9.01 -19.24
N ASP A 107 -9.60 9.17 -19.23
CA ASP A 107 -8.68 8.46 -18.33
C ASP A 107 -8.58 9.07 -16.93
N ARG A 108 -9.38 10.11 -16.63
CA ARG A 108 -9.36 10.83 -15.34
C ARG A 108 -10.58 10.49 -14.50
N THR A 109 -10.35 10.26 -13.21
CA THR A 109 -11.40 10.14 -12.20
C THR A 109 -11.19 11.22 -11.15
N ARG A 110 -12.16 12.13 -11.02
CA ARG A 110 -12.22 13.15 -10.00
C ARG A 110 -13.22 12.75 -8.92
N ILE A 111 -12.85 12.94 -7.67
CA ILE A 111 -13.70 12.67 -6.51
C ILE A 111 -13.84 13.94 -5.71
N HIS A 112 -15.07 14.33 -5.39
CA HIS A 112 -15.38 15.38 -4.45
C HIS A 112 -15.85 14.74 -3.14
N TYR A 113 -15.26 15.17 -2.04
CA TYR A 113 -15.63 14.77 -0.69
C TYR A 113 -16.29 15.97 -0.01
N HIS A 114 -17.57 15.84 0.31
CA HIS A 114 -18.34 16.85 1.02
C HIS A 114 -18.45 16.45 2.49
N THR A 115 -18.02 17.35 3.38
CA THR A 115 -18.04 17.14 4.84
C THR A 115 -18.69 18.35 5.52
N PRO A 116 -19.09 18.23 6.80
CA PRO A 116 -19.55 19.38 7.58
C PRO A 116 -18.51 20.49 7.75
N ARG A 117 -17.21 20.19 7.59
CA ARG A 117 -16.12 21.18 7.71
C ARG A 117 -15.76 21.85 6.38
N GLY A 118 -16.38 21.45 5.27
CA GLY A 118 -16.06 21.95 3.94
C GLY A 118 -15.94 20.82 2.92
N SER A 119 -15.40 21.12 1.75
CA SER A 119 -15.25 20.14 0.67
C SER A 119 -13.87 20.19 0.06
N VAL A 120 -13.35 19.01 -0.28
CA VAL A 120 -12.07 18.83 -0.99
C VAL A 120 -12.28 17.91 -2.18
N SER A 121 -11.29 17.87 -3.07
CA SER A 121 -11.33 16.99 -4.23
C SER A 121 -9.97 16.42 -4.57
N THR A 122 -9.98 15.26 -5.22
CA THR A 122 -8.78 14.63 -5.76
C THR A 122 -9.03 14.21 -7.19
N THR A 123 -8.01 14.25 -8.05
CA THR A 123 -8.10 13.71 -9.41
C THR A 123 -6.95 12.76 -9.70
N ILE A 124 -7.28 11.51 -10.02
CA ILE A 124 -6.32 10.51 -10.51
C ILE A 124 -6.45 10.34 -12.02
N ALA A 125 -5.34 9.99 -12.67
CA ALA A 125 -5.27 9.63 -14.07
C ALA A 125 -4.58 8.28 -14.24
N TYR A 126 -5.06 7.49 -15.20
CA TYR A 126 -4.37 6.28 -15.64
C TYR A 126 -4.55 6.09 -17.14
N THR A 127 -3.52 6.48 -17.90
CA THR A 127 -3.59 6.54 -19.37
C THR A 127 -3.19 5.22 -20.03
N GLU A 128 -3.54 5.07 -21.30
CA GLU A 128 -3.11 3.92 -22.11
C GLU A 128 -1.57 3.82 -22.23
N GLU A 129 -0.88 4.95 -22.28
CA GLU A 129 0.59 4.98 -22.28
C GLU A 129 1.19 4.45 -20.96
N MET A 130 0.58 4.80 -19.83
CA MET A 130 0.98 4.26 -18.53
C MET A 130 0.80 2.74 -18.48
N ARG A 131 -0.32 2.22 -19.02
CA ARG A 131 -0.56 0.77 -19.12
C ARG A 131 0.53 0.08 -19.93
N ARG A 132 0.86 0.64 -21.10
CA ARG A 132 1.87 0.08 -22.01
C ARG A 132 3.29 0.13 -21.45
N SER A 133 3.62 1.13 -20.64
CA SER A 133 4.91 1.25 -19.96
C SER A 133 5.01 0.40 -18.69
N GLY A 134 3.95 -0.34 -18.32
CA GLY A 134 3.93 -1.19 -17.13
C GLY A 134 3.81 -0.42 -15.82
N VAL A 135 3.40 0.85 -15.87
CA VAL A 135 3.15 1.67 -14.67
C VAL A 135 1.94 1.11 -13.95
N SER A 136 2.12 0.70 -12.70
CA SER A 136 1.05 0.08 -11.88
C SER A 136 0.38 1.03 -10.90
N ALA A 137 0.89 2.26 -10.76
CA ALA A 137 0.36 3.28 -9.86
C ALA A 137 -0.45 4.34 -10.64
N PHE A 138 -1.57 4.78 -10.06
CA PHE A 138 -2.32 5.92 -10.60
C PHE A 138 -1.52 7.21 -10.40
N TRP A 139 -1.56 8.08 -11.41
CA TRP A 139 -0.96 9.41 -11.32
C TRP A 139 -1.96 10.36 -10.64
N VAL A 140 -1.56 10.98 -9.53
CA VAL A 140 -2.39 11.98 -8.83
C VAL A 140 -2.17 13.33 -9.52
N THR A 141 -3.12 13.75 -10.36
CA THR A 141 -3.08 15.03 -11.08
C THR A 141 -3.59 16.22 -10.26
N GLU A 142 -4.38 15.95 -9.22
CA GLU A 142 -4.89 16.95 -8.29
C GLU A 142 -4.83 16.33 -6.88
N PRO A 143 -3.88 16.77 -6.03
CA PRO A 143 -3.79 16.30 -4.65
C PRO A 143 -4.95 16.84 -3.80
N VAL A 144 -5.14 16.26 -2.61
CA VAL A 144 -6.26 16.65 -1.74
C VAL A 144 -6.04 18.00 -1.05
N LEU A 145 -4.79 18.35 -0.71
CA LEU A 145 -4.43 19.65 -0.13
C LEU A 145 -3.99 20.61 -1.23
N LYS A 146 -4.62 21.80 -1.27
CA LYS A 146 -4.31 22.90 -2.19
C LYS A 146 -4.14 24.22 -1.44
N GLU A 147 -4.83 24.38 -0.32
CA GLU A 147 -4.84 25.60 0.48
C GLU A 147 -5.09 25.31 1.97
N GLY A 148 -4.84 26.29 2.82
CA GLY A 148 -4.92 26.14 4.29
C GLY A 148 -6.28 25.68 4.83
N LYS A 149 -7.39 25.93 4.11
CA LYS A 149 -8.72 25.46 4.55
C LYS A 149 -8.95 23.96 4.33
N ASP A 150 -8.09 23.30 3.56
CA ASP A 150 -8.26 21.88 3.23
C ASP A 150 -7.86 20.98 4.41
N TYR A 151 -6.86 21.37 5.20
CA TYR A 151 -6.38 20.60 6.36
C TYR A 151 -7.49 20.11 7.31
N PRO A 152 -8.39 20.98 7.84
CA PRO A 152 -9.45 20.52 8.72
C PRO A 152 -10.49 19.64 8.03
N VAL A 153 -10.68 19.78 6.70
CA VAL A 153 -11.59 18.95 5.90
C VAL A 153 -11.01 17.55 5.73
N VAL A 154 -9.73 17.44 5.36
CA VAL A 154 -9.05 16.16 5.23
C VAL A 154 -8.92 15.47 6.58
N GLY A 155 -8.60 16.22 7.64
CA GLY A 155 -8.62 15.72 9.01
C GLY A 155 -9.98 15.09 9.36
N TYR A 156 -11.09 15.77 9.02
CA TYR A 156 -12.43 15.23 9.23
C TYR A 156 -12.65 13.89 8.51
N LEU A 157 -12.17 13.74 7.27
CA LEU A 157 -12.31 12.48 6.53
C LEU A 157 -11.67 11.30 7.29
N PHE A 158 -10.47 11.49 7.82
CA PHE A 158 -9.73 10.44 8.55
C PHE A 158 -10.24 10.25 9.99
N GLU A 159 -10.70 11.30 10.65
CA GLU A 159 -11.41 11.23 11.93
C GLU A 159 -12.73 10.43 11.81
N ASN A 160 -13.36 10.45 10.64
CA ASN A 160 -14.66 9.83 10.37
C ASN A 160 -14.57 8.64 9.40
N LEU A 161 -13.41 7.99 9.35
CA LEU A 161 -13.16 6.75 8.64
C LEU A 161 -13.09 5.59 9.65
N THR A 162 -13.87 4.53 9.42
CA THR A 162 -13.85 3.32 10.24
C THR A 162 -13.35 2.14 9.43
N LEU A 163 -12.39 1.39 9.99
CA LEU A 163 -11.96 0.10 9.45
C LEU A 163 -12.72 -1.05 10.11
N PHE A 164 -13.01 -2.09 9.34
CA PHE A 164 -13.69 -3.30 9.83
C PHE A 164 -13.02 -4.57 9.29
N PRO A 165 -13.06 -5.70 10.02
CA PRO A 165 -12.44 -6.94 9.56
C PRO A 165 -13.04 -7.41 8.23
N ASP A 166 -12.19 -7.68 7.25
CA ASP A 166 -12.58 -8.21 5.94
C ASP A 166 -11.41 -8.97 5.32
N ALA A 167 -11.28 -10.25 5.69
CA ALA A 167 -10.15 -11.09 5.30
C ALA A 167 -10.54 -12.21 4.31
N ALA A 168 -11.77 -12.20 3.78
CA ALA A 168 -12.29 -13.31 2.98
C ALA A 168 -11.45 -13.55 1.71
N ASP A 169 -11.18 -12.48 0.95
CA ASP A 169 -10.37 -12.54 -0.26
C ASP A 169 -8.90 -12.89 0.04
N PHE A 170 -8.34 -12.32 1.11
CA PHE A 170 -6.99 -12.63 1.55
C PHE A 170 -6.84 -14.11 1.90
N MET A 171 -7.82 -14.70 2.59
CA MET A 171 -7.80 -16.11 2.98
C MET A 171 -7.89 -17.03 1.77
N LYS A 172 -8.72 -16.70 0.78
CA LYS A 172 -8.77 -17.43 -0.49
C LYS A 172 -7.44 -17.35 -1.22
N TRP A 173 -6.89 -16.15 -1.37
CA TRP A 173 -5.61 -15.93 -2.03
C TRP A 173 -4.45 -16.64 -1.33
N ARG A 174 -4.41 -16.62 0.01
CA ARG A 174 -3.44 -17.37 0.83
C ARG A 174 -3.56 -18.88 0.63
N ALA A 175 -4.78 -19.41 0.52
CA ALA A 175 -5.00 -20.82 0.25
C ALA A 175 -4.49 -21.23 -1.14
N ASP A 176 -4.70 -20.39 -2.16
CA ASP A 176 -4.21 -20.61 -3.52
C ASP A 176 -2.66 -20.56 -3.63
N ILE A 177 -2.01 -19.80 -2.74
CA ILE A 177 -0.54 -19.77 -2.58
C ILE A 177 -0.03 -21.05 -1.91
N GLY A 178 -0.74 -21.54 -0.89
CA GLY A 178 -0.38 -22.75 -0.15
C GLY A 178 1.03 -22.70 0.44
N GLU A 179 1.81 -23.74 0.17
CA GLU A 179 3.19 -23.91 0.66
C GLU A 179 4.26 -23.34 -0.30
N ASP A 180 3.84 -22.79 -1.43
CA ASP A 180 4.72 -22.26 -2.49
C ASP A 180 5.21 -20.83 -2.18
N GLY A 181 4.70 -20.18 -1.14
CA GLY A 181 5.09 -18.83 -0.76
C GLY A 181 4.47 -18.37 0.55
N VAL A 182 4.62 -17.08 0.85
CA VAL A 182 3.99 -16.43 2.01
C VAL A 182 3.14 -15.28 1.49
N ALA A 183 1.86 -15.26 1.86
CA ALA A 183 0.96 -14.15 1.55
C ALA A 183 1.23 -12.99 2.52
N PHE A 184 1.72 -11.86 2.00
CA PHE A 184 1.90 -10.65 2.80
C PHE A 184 0.61 -9.87 2.74
N SER A 185 -0.02 -9.64 3.90
CA SER A 185 -1.15 -8.71 3.92
C SER A 185 -0.64 -7.30 3.73
N THR A 186 -1.31 -6.50 2.91
CA THR A 186 -0.98 -5.09 2.79
C THR A 186 -1.70 -4.29 3.86
N ALA A 187 -0.93 -3.66 4.75
CA ALA A 187 -1.46 -2.67 5.67
C ALA A 187 -1.52 -1.31 4.98
N THR A 188 -0.37 -0.71 4.71
CA THR A 188 -0.29 0.61 4.09
C THR A 188 0.99 0.74 3.30
N ARG A 189 0.99 1.65 2.33
CA ARG A 189 2.17 2.01 1.54
C ARG A 189 3.03 3.10 2.20
N ALA A 190 2.51 3.81 3.18
CA ALA A 190 3.26 4.77 3.99
C ALA A 190 3.62 4.14 5.34
N ALA A 191 4.77 4.50 5.91
CA ALA A 191 5.22 3.92 7.18
C ALA A 191 4.76 4.70 8.43
N SER A 192 4.18 5.89 8.24
CA SER A 192 3.64 6.75 9.30
C SER A 192 2.60 7.75 8.75
N PRO A 193 1.80 8.39 9.60
CA PRO A 193 0.83 9.41 9.20
C PRO A 193 1.47 10.60 8.45
N MET A 194 2.60 11.13 8.92
CA MET A 194 3.29 12.23 8.24
C MET A 194 3.85 11.79 6.88
N ASN A 195 4.38 10.56 6.79
CA ASN A 195 4.80 9.97 5.51
C ASN A 195 3.59 9.69 4.58
N HIS A 196 2.41 9.44 5.14
CA HIS A 196 1.17 9.31 4.37
C HIS A 196 0.76 10.64 3.74
N ILE A 197 0.83 11.73 4.50
CA ILE A 197 0.61 13.10 3.99
C ILE A 197 1.59 13.40 2.86
N GLN A 198 2.89 13.15 3.09
CA GLN A 198 3.95 13.32 2.09
C GLN A 198 3.69 12.53 0.80
N LYS A 199 3.19 11.29 0.91
CA LYS A 199 3.05 10.38 -0.23
C LYS A 199 1.79 10.63 -1.05
N TYR A 200 0.72 11.16 -0.43
CA TYR A 200 -0.60 11.18 -1.05
C TYR A 200 -1.26 12.56 -1.11
N PHE A 201 -0.99 13.45 -0.16
CA PHE A 201 -1.88 14.61 0.04
C PHE A 201 -1.42 15.88 -0.63
N VAL A 202 -0.16 15.95 -1.06
CA VAL A 202 0.49 17.11 -1.65
C VAL A 202 1.63 16.61 -2.55
N ASP A 203 2.09 17.44 -3.48
CA ASP A 203 3.30 17.13 -4.27
C ASP A 203 4.53 16.96 -3.36
N ALA A 204 5.47 16.12 -3.76
CA ALA A 204 6.66 15.82 -2.96
C ALA A 204 7.52 17.07 -2.67
N THR A 205 7.57 18.03 -3.59
CA THR A 205 8.28 19.30 -3.41
C THR A 205 7.50 20.21 -2.47
N ASP A 206 6.21 20.35 -2.72
CA ASP A 206 5.31 21.21 -1.94
C ASP A 206 5.16 20.73 -0.49
N PHE A 207 5.31 19.42 -0.25
CA PHE A 207 5.33 18.86 1.10
C PHE A 207 6.32 19.58 2.01
N TYR A 208 7.54 19.88 1.56
CA TYR A 208 8.54 20.50 2.42
C TYR A 208 8.27 21.96 2.71
N TYR A 209 7.68 22.69 1.77
CA TYR A 209 7.17 24.04 2.04
C TYR A 209 6.05 23.98 3.09
N HIS A 210 5.12 23.04 2.96
CA HIS A 210 4.03 22.87 3.92
C HIS A 210 4.53 22.43 5.31
N TYR A 211 5.47 21.50 5.35
CA TYR A 211 6.04 20.96 6.58
C TYR A 211 6.80 22.02 7.39
N HIS A 212 7.36 23.02 6.71
CA HIS A 212 8.01 24.18 7.32
C HIS A 212 7.01 25.30 7.67
N ASP A 213 6.20 25.75 6.70
CA ASP A 213 5.38 26.97 6.81
C ASP A 213 4.05 26.74 7.54
N TYR A 214 3.49 25.52 7.48
CA TYR A 214 2.21 25.12 8.06
C TYR A 214 2.38 23.97 9.07
N HIS A 215 3.48 24.00 9.84
CA HIS A 215 3.86 22.89 10.71
C HIS A 215 2.76 22.46 11.69
N ARG A 216 2.01 23.43 12.24
CA ARG A 216 0.93 23.15 13.21
C ARG A 216 -0.24 22.43 12.55
N GLU A 217 -0.64 22.87 11.37
CA GLU A 217 -1.71 22.30 10.56
C GLU A 217 -1.33 20.89 10.08
N MET A 218 -0.09 20.71 9.61
CA MET A 218 0.47 19.42 9.22
C MET A 218 0.47 18.43 10.40
N GLN A 219 0.87 18.88 11.60
CA GLN A 219 0.84 18.04 12.79
C GLN A 219 -0.59 17.64 13.18
N ALA A 220 -1.53 18.60 13.21
CA ALA A 220 -2.92 18.30 13.54
C ALA A 220 -3.56 17.32 12.52
N LEU A 221 -3.22 17.46 11.24
CA LEU A 221 -3.64 16.51 10.21
C LEU A 221 -2.97 15.14 10.40
N SER A 222 -1.68 15.11 10.73
CA SER A 222 -0.94 13.87 11.03
C SER A 222 -1.56 13.13 12.22
N ASP A 223 -1.99 13.84 13.26
CA ASP A 223 -2.69 13.25 14.41
C ASP A 223 -4.04 12.64 13.97
N SER A 224 -4.77 13.31 13.08
CA SER A 224 -6.05 12.81 12.52
C SER A 224 -5.83 11.54 11.69
N VAL A 225 -4.80 11.52 10.84
CA VAL A 225 -4.41 10.33 10.05
C VAL A 225 -3.85 9.23 10.97
N GLY A 226 -3.27 9.58 12.12
CA GLY A 226 -2.82 8.65 13.15
C GLY A 226 -3.91 7.68 13.60
N ASN A 227 -5.16 8.14 13.70
CA ASN A 227 -6.31 7.29 14.03
C ASN A 227 -6.54 6.18 13.00
N PHE A 228 -6.30 6.46 11.72
CA PHE A 228 -6.37 5.45 10.66
C PHE A 228 -5.24 4.43 10.81
N PHE A 229 -4.01 4.87 11.07
CA PHE A 229 -2.87 3.96 11.29
C PHE A 229 -3.05 3.06 12.52
N ASP A 230 -3.63 3.58 13.60
CA ASP A 230 -3.93 2.78 14.79
C ASP A 230 -5.01 1.73 14.53
N GLN A 231 -6.06 2.09 13.79
CA GLN A 231 -7.04 1.11 13.34
C GLN A 231 -6.40 0.02 12.46
N ILE A 232 -5.47 0.36 11.55
CA ILE A 232 -4.76 -0.64 10.73
C ILE A 232 -4.01 -1.63 11.62
N ILE A 233 -3.25 -1.14 12.61
CA ILE A 233 -2.51 -2.01 13.54
C ILE A 233 -3.47 -2.97 14.25
N ASP A 234 -4.60 -2.47 14.76
CA ASP A 234 -5.57 -3.29 15.47
C ASP A 234 -6.23 -4.33 14.55
N GLN A 235 -6.60 -3.95 13.32
CA GLN A 235 -7.17 -4.88 12.34
C GLN A 235 -6.17 -5.97 11.93
N ILE A 236 -4.90 -5.61 11.68
CA ILE A 236 -3.85 -6.58 11.32
C ILE A 236 -3.55 -7.51 12.49
N ALA A 237 -3.48 -6.99 13.72
CA ALA A 237 -3.22 -7.79 14.93
C ALA A 237 -4.26 -8.90 15.11
N ALA A 238 -5.54 -8.58 14.88
CA ALA A 238 -6.66 -9.53 14.96
C ALA A 238 -6.83 -10.42 13.72
N SER A 239 -6.09 -10.16 12.64
CA SER A 239 -6.26 -10.82 11.35
C SER A 239 -5.59 -12.21 11.26
N PRO A 240 -5.93 -13.02 10.24
CA PRO A 240 -5.23 -14.28 9.96
C PRO A 240 -3.88 -14.12 9.23
N ALA A 241 -3.42 -12.89 8.93
CA ALA A 241 -2.15 -12.68 8.25
C ALA A 241 -0.96 -13.16 9.11
N GLU A 242 0.09 -13.68 8.49
CA GLU A 242 1.34 -14.08 9.19
C GLU A 242 2.41 -12.99 9.06
N VAL A 243 2.45 -12.33 7.90
CA VAL A 243 3.37 -11.25 7.57
C VAL A 243 2.57 -10.09 6.99
N VAL A 244 2.96 -8.86 7.34
CA VAL A 244 2.35 -7.64 6.84
C VAL A 244 3.38 -6.77 6.13
N PHE A 245 2.98 -6.19 5.01
CA PHE A 245 3.68 -5.11 4.35
C PHE A 245 3.30 -3.77 4.99
N TRP A 246 4.26 -3.12 5.65
CA TRP A 246 4.11 -1.86 6.38
C TRP A 246 5.06 -0.80 5.80
N GLY A 247 4.54 -0.02 4.87
CA GLY A 247 5.27 1.10 4.32
C GLY A 247 6.43 0.72 3.40
N GLY A 248 6.74 1.64 2.51
CA GLY A 248 7.94 1.57 1.70
C GLY A 248 8.17 2.84 0.90
N ASN A 249 9.23 2.82 0.08
CA ASN A 249 9.70 3.97 -0.68
C ASN A 249 10.16 5.12 0.21
N PHE A 250 11.02 4.79 1.17
CA PHE A 250 11.83 5.78 1.89
C PHE A 250 13.29 5.58 1.47
N ASP A 251 13.97 6.70 1.26
CA ASP A 251 15.34 6.88 0.77
C ASP A 251 15.98 8.12 1.44
N GLU A 252 17.31 8.26 1.35
CA GLU A 252 18.04 9.36 1.98
C GLU A 252 17.75 10.76 1.41
N MET A 253 17.29 10.86 0.17
CA MET A 253 17.09 12.14 -0.54
C MET A 253 15.73 12.74 -0.19
N ILE A 254 14.67 11.94 -0.24
CA ILE A 254 13.32 12.38 0.11
C ILE A 254 13.16 12.28 1.62
N THR A 255 13.25 11.08 2.21
CA THR A 255 13.06 10.89 3.64
C THR A 255 14.37 11.00 4.42
N TYR A 256 15.01 12.17 4.37
CA TYR A 256 16.32 12.43 4.99
C TYR A 256 16.40 11.98 6.47
N PRO A 257 17.60 11.65 6.99
CA PRO A 257 17.75 10.92 8.25
C PRO A 257 16.99 11.49 9.45
N SER A 258 16.97 12.82 9.64
CA SER A 258 16.24 13.43 10.77
C SER A 258 14.72 13.43 10.58
N PHE A 259 14.21 13.53 9.35
CA PHE A 259 12.78 13.31 9.06
C PHE A 259 12.42 11.85 9.32
N PHE A 260 13.19 10.89 8.80
CA PHE A 260 12.94 9.47 9.00
C PHE A 260 12.93 9.11 10.50
N ALA A 261 13.94 9.56 11.25
CA ALA A 261 14.05 9.31 12.69
C ALA A 261 12.89 9.92 13.49
N LYS A 262 12.41 11.11 13.12
CA LYS A 262 11.34 11.82 13.83
C LYS A 262 9.95 11.31 13.45
N GLU A 263 9.68 11.20 12.15
CA GLU A 263 8.33 11.05 11.61
C GLU A 263 7.99 9.60 11.25
N ILE A 264 8.97 8.74 10.95
CA ILE A 264 8.73 7.37 10.45
C ILE A 264 9.09 6.31 11.49
N VAL A 265 10.29 6.38 12.07
CA VAL A 265 10.79 5.36 13.02
C VAL A 265 9.84 5.07 14.20
N PRO A 266 9.19 6.07 14.85
CA PRO A 266 8.28 5.79 15.95
C PRO A 266 7.10 4.91 15.57
N TRP A 267 6.59 5.06 14.34
CA TRP A 267 5.46 4.27 13.84
C TRP A 267 5.87 2.87 13.40
N ILE A 268 7.06 2.71 12.77
CA ILE A 268 7.62 1.39 12.50
C ILE A 268 7.82 0.60 13.80
N ARG A 269 8.35 1.24 14.85
CA ARG A 269 8.51 0.63 16.18
C ARG A 269 7.16 0.23 16.78
N LYS A 270 6.20 1.16 16.81
CA LYS A 270 4.84 0.91 17.32
C LYS A 270 4.18 -0.29 16.61
N ALA A 271 4.23 -0.33 15.28
CA ALA A 271 3.68 -1.43 14.50
C ALA A 271 4.42 -2.75 14.77
N SER A 272 5.76 -2.74 14.74
CA SER A 272 6.59 -3.93 15.00
C SER A 272 6.34 -4.54 16.38
N GLU A 273 6.28 -3.71 17.42
CA GLU A 273 6.03 -4.15 18.80
C GLU A 273 4.61 -4.71 18.96
N ARG A 274 3.59 -3.98 18.52
CA ARG A 274 2.18 -4.39 18.66
C ARG A 274 1.89 -5.66 17.86
N LEU A 275 2.37 -5.75 16.63
CA LEU A 275 2.11 -6.88 15.74
C LEU A 275 2.98 -8.09 16.11
N GLY A 276 4.23 -7.87 16.52
CA GLY A 276 5.12 -8.91 17.04
C GLY A 276 4.57 -9.57 18.30
N ALA A 277 3.95 -8.82 19.21
CA ALA A 277 3.27 -9.38 20.40
C ALA A 277 2.11 -10.33 20.04
N CYS A 278 1.54 -10.20 18.84
CA CYS A 278 0.51 -11.10 18.30
C CYS A 278 1.07 -12.18 17.35
N GLY A 279 2.40 -12.34 17.30
CA GLY A 279 3.06 -13.34 16.46
C GLY A 279 3.09 -13.01 14.97
N LYS A 280 2.97 -11.73 14.60
CA LYS A 280 3.02 -11.26 13.21
C LYS A 280 4.41 -10.71 12.88
N TYR A 281 4.82 -10.83 11.62
CA TYR A 281 6.04 -10.20 11.12
C TYR A 281 5.72 -8.92 10.34
N VAL A 282 6.53 -7.89 10.53
CA VAL A 282 6.43 -6.61 9.82
C VAL A 282 7.53 -6.52 8.78
N SER A 283 7.14 -6.25 7.53
CA SER A 283 8.05 -6.04 6.40
C SER A 283 7.93 -4.61 5.90
N CYS A 284 9.06 -3.90 5.84
CA CYS A 284 9.17 -2.59 5.21
C CYS A 284 9.92 -2.72 3.88
N HIS A 285 9.57 -1.91 2.89
CA HIS A 285 10.32 -1.80 1.65
C HIS A 285 11.16 -0.53 1.63
N CYS A 286 12.41 -0.67 2.06
CA CYS A 286 13.38 0.42 2.05
C CYS A 286 14.08 0.45 0.68
N ASP A 287 14.13 1.61 0.02
CA ASP A 287 14.76 1.74 -1.30
C ASP A 287 16.29 1.78 -1.15
N GLY A 288 17.06 1.41 -2.18
CA GLY A 288 18.47 0.99 -2.05
C GLY A 288 19.49 2.02 -1.53
N GLU A 289 19.09 3.25 -1.27
CA GLU A 289 19.93 4.36 -0.79
C GLU A 289 19.53 4.73 0.67
N ASN A 290 19.60 3.76 1.60
CA ASN A 290 19.36 3.98 3.04
C ASN A 290 20.64 4.07 3.86
#